data_AF-A0A7S2IAS5-F1
#
_entry.id   AF-A0A7S2IAS5-F1
#
_cell.length_a   1.000
_cell.length_b   1.000
_cell.length_c   1.000
_cell.angle_alpha   90.00
_cell.angle_beta   90.00
_cell.angle_gamma   90.00
#
_symmetry.space_group_name_H-M   'P 1'
#
loop_
_entity.id
_entity.type
_entity.pdbx_description
1 polymer ?
#
loop_
_entity_poly.entity_id
_entity_poly.type
_entity_poly.pdbx_seq_one_letter_code
_entity_poly.pdbx_strand_id
1 'polypeptide(L)'
;WTRDADVLWADGSAKPTLGGTRFSSAGRGVNWEVTAGAAMAMAFQQAKHGASGGPPGLAGKLKEARDSVRTLLAMYRGLPGSVRGGNLRAWQAHDPGAPFPGGSDSGLGWTVLRYLSVAPTAWAGLLMLYQAVDGGEVNEDANPFAIPAQRLPAVADASCIPR
;
A
#
# COMPACT_ATOMS: atom_id res chain seq x y z
N TRP A 1 -1.37 -11.23 5.51
CA TRP A 1 -0.29 -11.18 4.51
C TRP A 1 -0.67 -12.07 3.36
N THR A 2 -0.38 -11.68 2.12
CA THR A 2 -0.56 -12.50 0.92
C THR A 2 0.42 -12.05 -0.16
N ARG A 3 0.52 -12.82 -1.24
CA ARG A 3 1.29 -12.47 -2.43
C ARG A 3 0.42 -12.59 -3.66
N ASP A 4 0.56 -11.65 -4.57
CA ASP A 4 -0.11 -11.67 -5.86
C ASP A 4 0.93 -11.59 -6.98
N ALA A 5 0.71 -12.35 -8.04
CA ALA A 5 1.52 -12.26 -9.25
C ALA A 5 0.91 -11.24 -10.21
N ASP A 6 1.71 -10.31 -10.71
CA ASP A 6 1.29 -9.43 -11.80
C ASP A 6 1.39 -10.14 -13.14
N VAL A 7 0.29 -10.79 -13.53
CA VAL A 7 0.20 -11.64 -14.71
C VAL A 7 0.04 -10.89 -16.03
N LEU A 8 -0.24 -9.57 -15.98
CA LEU A 8 -0.47 -8.71 -17.15
C LEU A 8 0.74 -7.83 -17.50
N TRP A 9 1.81 -7.87 -16.69
CA TRP A 9 3.04 -7.18 -17.03
C TRP A 9 3.67 -7.80 -18.29
N ALA A 10 3.92 -6.95 -19.30
CA ALA A 10 4.11 -7.37 -20.68
C ALA A 10 5.47 -6.98 -21.28
N ASP A 11 6.44 -6.53 -20.48
CA ASP A 11 7.77 -6.11 -20.97
C ASP A 11 8.71 -7.31 -21.28
N GLY A 12 8.20 -8.54 -21.27
CA GLY A 12 8.97 -9.76 -21.49
C GLY A 12 9.84 -10.20 -20.29
N SER A 13 9.84 -9.43 -19.20
CA SER A 13 10.52 -9.81 -17.96
C SER A 13 9.72 -10.83 -17.13
N ALA A 14 10.37 -11.40 -16.12
CA ALA A 14 9.71 -12.30 -15.19
C ALA A 14 8.57 -11.57 -14.45
N LYS A 15 7.37 -12.17 -14.46
CA LYS A 15 6.18 -11.63 -13.78
C LYS A 15 6.48 -11.42 -12.29
N PRO A 16 6.42 -10.18 -11.77
CA PRO A 16 6.77 -9.95 -10.39
C PRO A 16 5.72 -10.58 -9.47
N THR A 17 6.20 -11.25 -8.43
CA THR A 17 5.36 -11.67 -7.30
C THR A 17 5.52 -10.62 -6.20
N LEU A 18 4.41 -9.99 -5.85
CA LEU A 18 4.37 -8.81 -5.00
C LEU A 18 3.68 -9.18 -3.69
N GLY A 19 4.32 -8.86 -2.56
CA GLY A 19 3.84 -9.19 -1.23
C GLY A 19 3.21 -8.00 -0.52
N GLY A 20 2.16 -8.25 0.24
CA GLY A 20 1.50 -7.20 1.01
C GLY A 20 0.35 -7.67 1.89
N THR A 21 -0.47 -6.70 2.27
CA THR A 21 -1.55 -6.87 3.24
C THR A 21 -2.89 -7.00 2.50
N ARG A 22 -3.73 -7.93 2.98
CA ARG A 22 -5.12 -8.04 2.55
C ARG A 22 -5.92 -6.94 3.21
N PHE A 23 -7.00 -6.48 2.59
CA PHE A 23 -7.85 -5.47 3.22
C PHE A 23 -8.40 -5.92 4.58
N SER A 24 -8.87 -7.16 4.66
CA SER A 24 -9.36 -7.78 5.90
C SER A 24 -8.88 -9.24 6.01
N SER A 25 -9.20 -9.89 7.13
CA SER A 25 -8.98 -11.33 7.31
C SER A 25 -9.78 -12.19 6.32
N ALA A 26 -10.98 -11.73 5.95
CA ALA A 26 -11.87 -12.38 4.99
C ALA A 26 -11.52 -12.07 3.53
N GLY A 27 -10.85 -10.94 3.27
CA GLY A 27 -10.49 -10.51 1.92
C GLY A 27 -9.47 -11.40 1.21
N ARG A 28 -9.30 -11.18 -0.09
CA ARG A 28 -8.38 -11.94 -0.96
C ARG A 28 -7.59 -11.02 -1.88
N GLY A 29 -6.29 -11.29 -1.98
CA GLY A 29 -5.36 -10.44 -2.72
C GLY A 29 -4.81 -9.29 -1.90
N VAL A 30 -3.72 -8.72 -2.38
CA VAL A 30 -3.06 -7.56 -1.79
C VAL A 30 -3.90 -6.32 -2.07
N ASN A 31 -4.11 -5.52 -1.04
CA ASN A 31 -4.62 -4.16 -1.17
C ASN A 31 -3.46 -3.19 -0.93
N TRP A 32 -3.16 -2.36 -1.93
CA TRP A 32 -1.94 -1.55 -1.92
C TRP A 32 -1.98 -0.34 -0.99
N GLU A 33 -3.17 0.24 -0.78
CA GLU A 33 -3.39 1.28 0.21
C GLU A 33 -3.14 0.74 1.62
N VAL A 34 -3.78 -0.39 1.96
CA VAL A 34 -3.60 -1.05 3.26
C VAL A 34 -2.16 -1.55 3.44
N THR A 35 -1.50 -1.97 2.36
CA THR A 35 -0.09 -2.40 2.39
C THR A 35 0.83 -1.24 2.74
N ALA A 36 0.65 -0.07 2.12
CA ALA A 36 1.47 1.11 2.39
C ALA A 36 1.26 1.63 3.83
N GLY A 37 0.01 1.76 4.28
CA GLY A 37 -0.29 2.14 5.67
C GLY A 37 0.26 1.13 6.69
N ALA A 38 0.13 -0.17 6.43
CA ALA A 38 0.73 -1.21 7.27
C ALA A 38 2.26 -1.10 7.30
N ALA A 39 2.91 -0.81 6.16
CA ALA A 39 4.35 -0.62 6.11
C ALA A 39 4.81 0.59 6.94
N MET A 40 4.07 1.71 6.93
CA MET A 40 4.34 2.84 7.81
C MET A 40 4.25 2.42 9.28
N ALA A 41 3.19 1.70 9.67
CA ALA A 41 3.04 1.20 11.04
C ALA A 41 4.16 0.22 11.45
N MET A 42 4.60 -0.64 10.54
CA MET A 42 5.73 -1.55 10.79
C MET A 42 7.05 -0.79 10.95
N ALA A 43 7.30 0.25 10.14
CA ALA A 43 8.47 1.11 10.27
C ALA A 43 8.46 1.88 11.60
N PHE A 44 7.30 2.42 12.00
CA PHE A 44 7.12 3.04 13.31
C PHE A 44 7.46 2.08 14.46
N GLN A 45 6.88 0.87 14.43
CA GLN A 45 7.11 -0.15 15.46
C GLN A 45 8.60 -0.49 15.58
N GLN A 46 9.27 -0.65 14.43
CA GLN A 46 10.70 -0.94 14.39
C GLN A 46 11.55 0.22 14.90
N ALA A 47 11.20 1.47 14.58
CA ALA A 47 11.90 2.66 15.07
C ALA A 47 11.74 2.82 16.59
N LYS A 48 10.52 2.60 17.11
CA LYS A 48 10.20 2.77 18.53
C LYS A 48 10.76 1.68 19.44
N HIS A 49 10.78 0.43 18.96
CA HIS A 49 11.11 -0.74 19.80
C HIS A 49 12.39 -1.46 19.35
N GLY A 50 13.07 -0.95 18.33
CA GLY A 50 14.23 -1.60 17.72
C GLY A 50 13.84 -2.83 16.88
N ALA A 51 14.82 -3.37 16.14
CA ALA A 51 14.61 -4.49 15.22
C ALA A 51 14.07 -5.77 15.89
N SER A 52 14.36 -5.96 17.18
CA SER A 52 13.95 -7.14 17.97
C SER A 52 12.62 -6.94 18.71
N GLY A 53 12.09 -5.71 18.76
CA GLY A 53 10.89 -5.37 19.54
C GLY A 53 9.55 -5.56 18.81
N GLY A 54 9.60 -6.13 17.60
CA GLY A 54 8.43 -6.43 16.78
C GLY A 54 8.06 -7.91 16.76
N PRO A 55 6.86 -8.25 16.25
CA PRO A 55 6.49 -9.64 16.01
C PRO A 55 7.48 -10.32 15.03
N PRO A 56 7.69 -11.65 15.14
CA PRO A 56 8.58 -12.38 14.25
C PRO A 56 8.28 -12.12 12.76
N GLY A 57 9.33 -11.81 11.99
CA GLY A 57 9.22 -11.54 10.56
C GLY A 57 8.72 -10.14 10.18
N LEU A 58 8.56 -9.22 11.15
CA LEU A 58 8.18 -7.82 10.89
C LEU A 58 9.10 -7.16 9.86
N ALA A 59 10.42 -7.21 10.09
CA ALA A 59 11.41 -6.59 9.20
C ALA A 59 11.35 -7.17 7.78
N GLY A 60 11.16 -8.49 7.65
CA GLY A 60 11.02 -9.15 6.35
C GLY A 60 9.76 -8.69 5.61
N LYS A 61 8.62 -8.59 6.30
CA LYS A 61 7.37 -8.09 5.72
C LYS A 61 7.45 -6.61 5.36
N LEU A 62 8.08 -5.79 6.20
CA LEU A 62 8.31 -4.38 5.90
C LEU A 62 9.12 -4.22 4.61
N LYS A 63 10.24 -4.95 4.49
CA LYS A 63 11.06 -4.94 3.30
C LYS A 63 10.27 -5.40 2.07
N GLU A 64 9.56 -6.52 2.17
CA GLU A 64 8.75 -7.07 1.08
C GLU A 64 7.64 -6.10 0.61
N ALA A 65 6.96 -5.42 1.53
CA ALA A 65 5.97 -4.39 1.18
C ALA A 65 6.63 -3.20 0.45
N ARG A 66 7.75 -2.68 0.96
CA ARG A 66 8.46 -1.55 0.36
C ARG A 66 8.96 -1.89 -1.04
N ASP A 67 9.56 -3.06 -1.21
CA ASP A 67 10.03 -3.52 -2.51
C ASP A 67 8.88 -3.67 -3.49
N SER A 68 7.77 -4.26 -3.07
CA SER A 68 6.56 -4.39 -3.91
C SER A 68 6.00 -3.03 -4.35
N VAL A 69 5.92 -2.06 -3.43
CA VAL A 69 5.47 -0.69 -3.72
C VAL A 69 6.42 0.01 -4.70
N ARG A 70 7.74 -0.09 -4.50
CA ARG A 70 8.74 0.48 -5.42
C ARG A 70 8.66 -0.14 -6.80
N THR A 71 8.52 -1.46 -6.88
CA THR A 71 8.35 -2.19 -8.14
C THR A 71 7.12 -1.68 -8.88
N LEU A 72 5.97 -1.53 -8.20
CA LEU A 72 4.75 -0.99 -8.82
C LEU A 72 4.91 0.46 -9.29
N LEU A 73 5.53 1.33 -8.49
CA LEU A 73 5.82 2.71 -8.89
C LEU A 73 6.75 2.76 -10.12
N ALA A 74 7.74 1.88 -10.18
CA ALA A 74 8.66 1.81 -11.32
C ALA A 74 7.94 1.34 -12.59
N MET A 75 7.07 0.33 -12.47
CA MET A 75 6.32 -0.27 -13.58
C MET A 75 5.22 0.65 -14.12
N TYR A 76 4.39 1.19 -13.21
CA TYR A 76 3.13 1.85 -13.57
C TYR A 76 3.12 3.36 -13.35
N ARG A 77 4.19 3.93 -12.79
CA ARG A 77 4.26 5.35 -12.37
C ARG A 77 3.18 5.76 -11.36
N GLY A 78 2.60 4.76 -10.70
CA GLY A 78 1.52 4.86 -9.72
C GLY A 78 1.21 3.46 -9.19
N LEU A 79 0.27 3.34 -8.26
CA LEU A 79 -0.17 2.04 -7.78
C LEU A 79 -1.57 1.73 -8.32
N PRO A 80 -1.78 0.55 -8.92
CA PRO A 80 -3.13 0.08 -9.15
C PRO A 80 -3.80 -0.23 -7.80
N GLY A 81 -5.13 -0.26 -7.75
CA GLY A 81 -5.87 -0.72 -6.56
C GLY A 81 -5.59 -2.20 -6.23
N SER A 82 -5.38 -3.01 -7.27
CA SER A 82 -4.96 -4.40 -7.19
C SER A 82 -4.12 -4.76 -8.41
N VAL A 83 -3.22 -5.75 -8.29
CA VAL A 83 -2.59 -6.38 -9.45
C VAL A 83 -3.36 -7.62 -9.94
N ARG A 84 -4.35 -8.08 -9.20
CA ARG A 84 -5.24 -9.16 -9.65
C ARG A 84 -6.27 -8.53 -10.59
N GLY A 85 -6.27 -8.90 -11.87
CA GLY A 85 -7.18 -8.29 -12.84
C GLY A 85 -7.43 -9.20 -14.04
N GLY A 86 -8.22 -8.72 -15.01
CA GLY A 86 -8.32 -9.36 -16.33
C GLY A 86 -9.60 -10.17 -16.61
N ASN A 87 -10.63 -10.14 -15.76
CA ASN A 87 -11.88 -10.86 -16.04
C ASN A 87 -13.11 -10.16 -15.45
N LEU A 88 -13.86 -9.47 -16.32
CA LEU A 88 -15.12 -8.81 -15.95
C LEU A 88 -16.18 -9.82 -15.45
N ARG A 89 -16.20 -11.03 -16.02
CA ARG A 89 -17.19 -12.06 -15.64
C ARG A 89 -16.93 -12.58 -14.24
N ALA A 90 -15.67 -12.84 -13.88
CA ALA A 90 -15.31 -13.28 -12.52
C ALA A 90 -15.65 -12.21 -11.48
N TRP A 91 -15.41 -10.92 -11.80
CA TRP A 91 -15.81 -9.81 -10.93
C TRP A 91 -17.34 -9.74 -10.77
N GLN A 92 -18.10 -9.77 -11.87
CA GLN A 92 -19.58 -9.75 -11.82
C GLN A 92 -20.15 -10.95 -11.05
N ALA A 93 -19.53 -12.13 -11.20
CA ALA A 93 -19.91 -13.34 -10.47
C ALA A 93 -19.44 -13.35 -9.01
N HIS A 94 -18.69 -12.33 -8.56
CA HIS A 94 -18.07 -12.27 -7.23
C HIS A 94 -17.27 -13.53 -6.90
N ASP A 95 -16.47 -14.01 -7.85
CA ASP A 95 -15.54 -15.14 -7.67
C ASP A 95 -14.09 -14.64 -7.44
N PRO A 96 -13.70 -14.34 -6.19
CA PRO A 96 -12.36 -13.88 -5.87
C PRO A 96 -11.32 -15.03 -5.92
N GLY A 97 -11.76 -16.28 -6.11
CA GLY A 97 -10.91 -17.46 -6.29
C GLY A 97 -10.48 -17.69 -7.74
N ALA A 98 -11.14 -17.05 -8.70
CA ALA A 98 -10.77 -17.15 -10.11
C ALA A 98 -9.29 -16.76 -10.33
N PRO A 99 -8.61 -17.38 -11.33
CA PRO A 99 -7.23 -17.02 -11.70
C PRO A 99 -7.06 -15.53 -12.00
N PHE A 100 -8.10 -14.93 -12.60
CA PHE A 100 -8.23 -13.52 -12.88
C PHE A 100 -9.54 -13.06 -12.24
N PRO A 101 -9.55 -12.54 -11.01
CA PRO A 101 -10.80 -12.18 -10.31
C PRO A 101 -11.31 -10.76 -10.64
N GLY A 102 -10.58 -10.01 -11.47
CA GLY A 102 -10.88 -8.61 -11.78
C GLY A 102 -10.41 -7.59 -10.72
N GLY A 103 -10.07 -8.04 -9.51
CA GLY A 103 -9.54 -7.19 -8.45
C GLY A 103 -9.17 -7.95 -7.18
N SER A 104 -8.71 -7.23 -6.17
CA SER A 104 -8.58 -7.75 -4.81
C SER A 104 -9.90 -7.59 -4.08
N ASP A 105 -10.39 -8.66 -3.47
CA ASP A 105 -11.61 -8.64 -2.68
C ASP A 105 -11.31 -8.12 -1.28
N SER A 106 -12.12 -7.18 -0.80
CA SER A 106 -11.95 -6.60 0.53
C SER A 106 -12.43 -7.52 1.65
N GLY A 107 -13.30 -8.50 1.33
CA GLY A 107 -14.03 -9.30 2.30
C GLY A 107 -15.20 -8.54 2.96
N LEU A 108 -15.51 -7.33 2.50
CA LEU A 108 -16.59 -6.47 3.00
C LEU A 108 -17.65 -6.17 1.93
N GLY A 109 -17.70 -7.00 0.88
CA GLY A 109 -18.69 -6.87 -0.19
C GLY A 109 -18.28 -5.91 -1.33
N TRP A 110 -17.02 -5.49 -1.40
CA TRP A 110 -16.50 -4.72 -2.54
C TRP A 110 -15.17 -5.25 -3.05
N THR A 111 -14.96 -5.11 -4.36
CA THR A 111 -13.71 -5.47 -5.03
C THR A 111 -12.93 -4.21 -5.38
N VAL A 112 -11.65 -4.19 -5.03
CA VAL A 112 -10.70 -3.18 -5.45
C VAL A 112 -10.11 -3.59 -6.80
N LEU A 113 -10.60 -2.95 -7.86
CA LEU A 113 -10.28 -3.30 -9.24
C LEU A 113 -8.83 -2.93 -9.61
N ARG A 114 -8.32 -3.58 -10.66
CA ARG A 114 -7.02 -3.28 -11.27
C ARG A 114 -7.08 -2.00 -12.13
N TYR A 115 -7.25 -0.86 -11.48
CA TYR A 115 -7.07 0.45 -12.09
C TYR A 115 -6.03 1.24 -11.30
N LEU A 116 -5.24 2.06 -12.00
CA LEU A 116 -4.45 3.10 -11.35
C LEU A 116 -5.35 3.91 -10.43
N SER A 117 -4.95 4.05 -9.18
CA SER A 117 -5.79 4.64 -8.16
C SER A 117 -5.00 5.67 -7.36
N VAL A 118 -5.64 6.82 -7.14
CA VAL A 118 -5.04 7.96 -6.45
C VAL A 118 -4.75 7.61 -5.00
N ALA A 119 -5.68 6.94 -4.30
CA ALA A 119 -5.52 6.58 -2.89
C ALA A 119 -4.28 5.70 -2.61
N PRO A 120 -4.09 4.52 -3.23
CA PRO A 120 -2.88 3.72 -3.00
C PRO A 120 -1.62 4.42 -3.50
N THR A 121 -1.70 5.26 -4.53
CA THR A 121 -0.54 6.04 -5.01
C THR A 121 -0.13 7.10 -3.99
N ALA A 122 -1.09 7.82 -3.39
CA ALA A 122 -0.83 8.81 -2.35
C ALA A 122 -0.23 8.14 -1.10
N TRP A 123 -0.82 7.03 -0.65
CA TRP A 123 -0.28 6.25 0.48
C TRP A 123 1.12 5.70 0.21
N ALA A 124 1.41 5.26 -1.01
CA ALA A 124 2.76 4.87 -1.39
C ALA A 124 3.74 6.05 -1.32
N GLY A 125 3.33 7.23 -1.79
CA GLY A 125 4.11 8.46 -1.66
C GLY A 125 4.40 8.81 -0.19
N LEU A 126 3.38 8.78 0.66
CA LEU A 126 3.51 8.99 2.11
C LEU A 126 4.47 7.97 2.72
N LEU A 127 4.39 6.69 2.37
CA LEU A 127 5.33 5.66 2.83
C LEU A 127 6.78 6.00 2.41
N MET A 128 7.01 6.46 1.18
CA MET A 128 8.35 6.84 0.72
C MET A 128 8.90 8.06 1.47
N LEU A 129 8.03 9.02 1.84
CA LEU A 129 8.41 10.18 2.65
C LEU A 129 8.63 9.81 4.12
N TYR A 130 7.83 8.87 4.64
CA TYR A 130 7.86 8.44 6.03
C TYR A 130 9.15 7.72 6.38
N GLN A 131 9.70 6.94 5.46
CA GLN A 131 11.03 6.34 5.63
C GLN A 131 11.71 6.21 4.27
N ALA A 132 12.54 7.18 3.87
CA ALA A 132 13.14 7.22 2.53
C ALA A 132 14.05 6.00 2.24
N VAL A 133 14.85 5.59 3.25
CA VAL A 133 15.81 4.48 3.16
C VAL A 133 15.38 3.33 4.07
N ASP A 134 15.66 2.09 3.69
CA ASP A 134 15.36 0.91 4.51
C ASP A 134 16.10 1.00 5.85
N GLY A 135 15.34 0.98 6.96
CA GLY A 135 15.91 1.11 8.31
C GLY A 135 16.41 2.50 8.69
N GLY A 136 16.21 3.52 7.84
CA GLY A 136 16.54 4.91 8.15
C GLY A 136 15.59 5.53 9.18
N GLU A 137 15.82 6.81 9.50
CA GLU A 137 14.94 7.56 10.38
C GLU A 137 13.52 7.67 9.82
N VAL A 138 12.55 7.68 10.74
CA VAL A 138 11.14 7.84 10.43
C VAL A 138 10.78 9.32 10.52
N ASN A 139 10.14 9.84 9.46
CA ASN A 139 9.61 11.19 9.40
C ASN A 139 8.11 11.19 9.74
N GLU A 140 7.77 11.50 11.00
CA GLU A 140 6.37 11.55 11.45
C GLU A 140 5.53 12.63 10.75
N ASP A 141 6.13 13.67 10.17
CA ASP A 141 5.36 14.68 9.41
C ASP A 141 4.79 14.10 8.10
N ALA A 142 5.27 12.94 7.64
CA ALA A 142 4.69 12.21 6.51
C ALA A 142 3.52 11.30 6.92
N ASN A 143 3.20 11.20 8.22
CA ASN A 143 2.00 10.52 8.70
C ASN A 143 0.85 11.55 8.77
N PRO A 144 -0.19 11.44 7.92
CA PRO A 144 -1.28 12.42 7.88
C PRO A 144 -2.13 12.44 9.16
N PHE A 145 -1.94 11.46 10.05
CA PHE A 145 -2.61 11.38 11.35
C PHE A 145 -1.72 11.80 12.52
N ALA A 146 -0.44 12.08 12.29
CA ALA A 146 0.46 12.56 13.33
C ALA A 146 0.24 14.05 13.60
N ILE A 147 0.59 14.47 14.81
CA ILE A 147 0.67 15.89 15.15
C ILE A 147 1.92 16.44 14.46
N PRO A 148 1.82 17.50 13.63
CA PRO A 148 2.98 18.08 12.96
C PRO A 148 4.04 18.53 13.97
N ALA A 149 5.32 18.26 13.68
CA ALA A 149 6.43 18.65 14.54
C ALA A 149 6.55 20.18 14.65
N GLN A 150 6.22 20.89 13.56
CA GLN A 150 6.14 22.35 13.54
C GLN A 150 4.67 22.80 13.59
N ARG A 151 4.38 23.77 14.46
CA ARG A 151 3.08 24.44 14.43
C ARG A 151 2.94 25.17 13.11
N LEU A 152 1.76 25.06 12.49
CA LEU A 152 1.43 25.87 11.33
C LEU A 152 1.62 27.36 11.70
N PRO A 153 2.21 28.17 10.79
CA PRO A 153 2.31 29.60 11.00
C PRO A 153 0.94 30.18 11.35
N ALA A 154 0.92 31.19 12.24
CA ALA A 154 -0.32 31.90 12.54
C ALA A 154 -0.90 32.46 11.22
N VAL A 155 -2.15 32.10 10.93
CA VAL A 155 -2.80 32.49 9.69
C VAL A 155 -3.08 33.99 9.75
N ALA A 156 -2.33 34.80 8.98
CA ALA A 156 -2.55 36.24 8.91
C ALA A 156 -3.84 36.58 8.13
N ASP A 157 -4.23 35.73 7.17
CA ASP A 157 -5.48 35.80 6.43
C ASP A 157 -6.05 34.39 6.18
N ALA A 158 -7.19 34.09 6.82
CA ALA A 158 -7.89 32.81 6.70
C ALA A 158 -9.09 32.88 5.74
N SER A 159 -9.18 33.92 4.90
CA SER A 159 -10.30 34.13 3.97
C SER A 159 -10.53 32.98 2.98
N CYS A 160 -9.49 32.19 2.69
CA CYS A 160 -9.57 31.04 1.77
C CYS A 160 -9.87 29.69 2.44
N ILE A 161 -10.01 29.63 3.77
CA ILE A 161 -10.38 28.40 4.48
C ILE A 161 -11.90 28.40 4.69
N PRO A 162 -12.64 27.38 4.21
CA PRO A 162 -14.08 27.26 4.48
C PRO A 162 -14.34 27.27 6.00
N ARG A 163 -15.27 28.12 6.44
CA ARG A 163 -15.73 28.16 7.83
C ARG A 163 -16.73 27.04 8.11
#